data_AF-A0A7V8AK94-F1
#
_entry.id   AF-A0A7V8AK94-F1
#
_cell.length_a   1.000
_cell.length_b   1.000
_cell.length_c   1.000
_cell.angle_alpha   90.00
_cell.angle_beta   90.00
_cell.angle_gamma   90.00
#
_symmetry.space_group_name_H-M   'P 1'
#
loop_
_entity.id
_entity.type
_entity.pdbx_description
1 polymer ?
#
loop_
_entity_poly.entity_id
_entity_poly.type
_entity_poly.pdbx_seq_one_letter_code
_entity_poly.pdbx_strand_id
1 'polypeptide(L)'
;MINALQWVILHEELMDPAFVTAHAEGLEEVRQTVEGCTPVWAASLAGVAPEAIDRAARLYATSGASQILWGLGITESCFGTRAAFGLINLAVLTGNVGRPGTGAGPIRGQNN
;
A
#
# COMPACT_ATOMS: atom_id res chain seq x y z
N MET A 1 2.69 -5.57 -7.85
CA MET A 1 2.27 -4.15 -7.78
C MET A 1 2.23 -3.64 -6.34
N ILE A 2 1.28 -4.06 -5.49
CA ILE A 2 1.12 -3.51 -4.12
C ILE A 2 2.40 -3.63 -3.27
N ASN A 3 3.10 -4.76 -3.33
CA ASN A 3 4.39 -4.93 -2.63
C ASN A 3 5.47 -3.96 -3.14
N ALA A 4 5.44 -3.59 -4.43
CA ALA A 4 6.42 -2.65 -4.97
C ALA A 4 6.17 -1.22 -4.49
N LEU A 5 4.90 -0.84 -4.30
CA LEU A 5 4.57 0.43 -3.66
C LEU A 5 5.08 0.47 -2.21
N GLN A 6 4.89 -0.62 -1.45
CA GLN A 6 5.43 -0.74 -0.09
C GLN A 6 6.97 -0.71 -0.10
N TRP A 7 7.60 -1.39 -1.06
CA TRP A 7 9.06 -1.39 -1.21
C TRP A 7 9.60 0.03 -1.41
N VAL A 8 9.01 0.82 -2.30
CA VAL A 8 9.44 2.22 -2.53
C VAL A 8 9.30 3.05 -1.25
N ILE A 9 8.15 2.96 -0.56
CA ILE A 9 7.91 3.70 0.69
C ILE A 9 8.95 3.34 1.76
N LEU A 10 9.28 2.05 1.89
CA LEU A 10 10.25 1.57 2.89
C LEU A 10 11.70 1.87 2.52
N HIS A 11 12.04 1.85 1.22
CA HIS A 11 13.40 2.07 0.72
C HIS A 11 13.75 3.55 0.66
N GLU A 12 12.78 4.42 0.38
CA GLU A 12 12.93 5.87 0.39
C GLU A 12 12.61 6.51 1.75
N GLU A 13 12.40 5.69 2.78
CA GLU A 13 12.13 6.14 4.16
C GLU A 13 10.90 7.08 4.28
N LEU A 14 9.88 6.85 3.46
CA LEU A 14 8.65 7.65 3.40
C LEU A 14 7.54 7.16 4.34
N MET A 15 7.84 6.19 5.21
CA MET A 15 6.90 5.71 6.22
C MET A 15 6.74 6.73 7.36
N ASP A 16 5.65 6.62 8.13
CA ASP A 16 5.48 7.32 9.40
C ASP A 16 6.00 6.44 10.54
N PRO A 17 7.26 6.63 11.00
CA PRO A 17 7.85 5.77 12.02
C PRO A 17 7.14 5.90 13.38
N ALA A 18 6.60 7.08 13.70
CA ALA A 18 5.94 7.32 14.97
C ALA A 18 4.60 6.57 15.02
N PHE A 19 3.81 6.65 13.95
CA PHE A 19 2.55 5.91 13.84
C PHE A 19 2.78 4.41 13.87
N VAL A 20 3.72 3.90 13.05
CA VAL A 20 4.01 2.46 12.96
C VAL A 20 4.49 1.91 14.31
N THR A 21 5.39 2.63 15.00
CA THR A 21 5.89 2.19 16.32
C THR A 21 4.79 2.15 17.38
N ALA A 22 3.84 3.09 17.33
CA ALA A 22 2.79 3.19 18.35
C ALA A 22 1.58 2.27 18.10
N HIS A 23 1.31 1.92 16.84
CA HIS A 23 0.02 1.36 16.44
C HIS A 23 0.09 0.11 15.56
N ALA A 24 1.29 -0.38 15.23
CA ALA A 24 1.45 -1.52 14.34
C ALA A 24 2.51 -2.52 14.84
N GLU A 25 2.41 -3.73 14.31
CA GLU A 25 3.37 -4.81 14.48
C GLU A 25 3.67 -5.42 13.10
N GLY A 26 4.67 -6.30 13.02
CA GLY A 26 4.95 -7.05 11.79
C GLY A 26 5.76 -6.29 10.72
N LEU A 27 6.39 -5.16 11.07
CA LEU A 27 7.13 -4.33 10.11
C LEU A 27 8.28 -5.11 9.43
N GLU A 28 8.98 -5.95 10.19
CA GLU A 28 10.12 -6.70 9.69
C GLU A 28 9.68 -7.79 8.69
N GLU A 29 8.58 -8.48 8.98
CA GLU A 29 7.94 -9.44 8.09
C GLU A 29 7.48 -8.78 6.79
N VAL A 30 6.98 -7.53 6.87
CA VAL A 30 6.66 -6.74 5.67
C VAL A 30 7.92 -6.42 4.88
N ARG A 31 9.01 -5.95 5.53
CA ARG A 31 10.29 -5.64 4.86
C ARG A 31 10.82 -6.85 4.10
N GLN A 32 10.82 -8.02 4.74
CA GLN A 32 11.24 -9.29 4.12
C GLN A 32 10.31 -9.68 2.97
N THR A 33 9.00 -9.54 3.14
CA THR A 33 8.01 -9.90 2.11
C THR A 33 8.14 -9.05 0.84
N VAL A 34 8.50 -7.78 0.98
CA VAL A 34 8.64 -6.86 -0.15
C VAL A 34 10.06 -6.81 -0.70
N GLU A 35 11.01 -7.49 -0.07
CA GLU A 35 12.38 -7.56 -0.55
C GLU A 35 12.41 -8.09 -2.00
N GLY A 36 13.17 -7.42 -2.87
CA GLY A 36 13.22 -7.74 -4.30
C GLY A 36 11.99 -7.35 -5.12
N CYS A 37 10.91 -6.86 -4.50
CA CYS A 37 9.72 -6.34 -5.21
C CYS A 37 9.97 -4.94 -5.78
N THR A 38 11.05 -4.73 -6.53
CA THR A 38 11.43 -3.42 -7.05
C THR A 38 10.41 -2.89 -8.07
N PRO A 39 10.37 -1.57 -8.31
CA PRO A 39 9.58 -0.95 -9.38
C PRO A 39 9.84 -1.60 -10.74
N VAL A 40 11.11 -1.84 -11.08
CA VAL A 40 11.51 -2.49 -12.34
C VAL A 40 10.96 -3.90 -12.45
N TRP A 41 11.07 -4.70 -11.38
CA TRP A 41 10.51 -6.05 -11.34
C TRP A 41 8.99 -6.03 -11.53
N ALA A 42 8.29 -5.20 -10.76
CA ALA A 42 6.83 -5.13 -10.83
C ALA A 42 6.33 -4.57 -12.17
N ALA A 43 7.03 -3.59 -12.76
CA ALA A 43 6.75 -3.04 -14.08
C ALA A 43 6.78 -4.12 -15.17
N SER A 44 7.78 -5.01 -15.13
CA SER A 44 7.90 -6.11 -16.10
C SER A 44 6.70 -7.07 -16.10
N LEU A 45 6.04 -7.22 -14.95
CA LEU A 45 4.87 -8.08 -14.77
C LEU A 45 3.55 -7.35 -15.06
N ALA A 46 3.47 -6.07 -14.69
CA ALA A 46 2.23 -5.29 -14.73
C ALA A 46 2.02 -4.52 -16.04
N GLY A 47 3.03 -4.44 -16.91
CA GLY A 47 2.94 -3.73 -18.19
C GLY A 47 2.84 -2.21 -18.03
N VAL A 48 3.46 -1.64 -16.98
CA VAL A 48 3.53 -0.20 -16.73
C VAL A 48 4.98 0.26 -16.64
N ALA A 49 5.22 1.56 -16.81
CA ALA A 49 6.56 2.12 -16.62
C ALA A 49 6.98 2.06 -15.13
N PRO A 50 8.23 1.69 -14.80
CA PRO A 50 8.72 1.66 -13.41
C PRO A 50 8.52 3.00 -12.69
N GLU A 51 8.72 4.12 -13.39
CA GLU A 51 8.59 5.47 -12.84
C GLU A 51 7.14 5.79 -12.44
N ALA A 52 6.15 5.12 -13.03
CA ALA A 52 4.77 5.28 -12.62
C ALA A 52 4.54 4.67 -11.23
N ILE A 53 5.22 3.57 -10.89
CA ILE A 53 5.16 2.92 -9.59
C ILE A 53 5.81 3.81 -8.53
N ASP A 54 7.01 4.33 -8.83
CA ASP A 54 7.72 5.27 -7.94
C ASP A 54 6.87 6.50 -7.65
N ARG A 55 6.33 7.14 -8.70
CA ARG A 55 5.47 8.31 -8.55
C ARG A 55 4.21 8.00 -7.75
N ALA A 56 3.57 6.85 -7.98
CA ALA A 56 2.37 6.47 -7.24
C ALA A 56 2.66 6.27 -5.74
N ALA A 57 3.76 5.58 -5.40
CA ALA A 57 4.18 5.35 -4.02
C ALA A 57 4.50 6.65 -3.29
N ARG A 58 5.31 7.53 -3.92
CA ARG A 58 5.67 8.84 -3.38
C ARG A 58 4.43 9.71 -3.19
N LEU A 59 3.59 9.83 -4.22
CA LEU A 59 2.37 10.63 -4.16
C LEU A 59 1.46 10.17 -3.01
N TYR A 60 1.27 8.85 -2.86
CA TYR A 60 0.46 8.31 -1.79
C TYR A 60 1.04 8.60 -0.40
N ALA A 61 2.34 8.41 -0.21
CA ALA A 61 2.99 8.60 1.09
C ALA A 61 3.10 10.07 1.52
N THR A 62 3.25 10.99 0.57
CA THR A 62 3.57 12.40 0.89
C THR A 62 2.40 13.38 0.68
N SER A 63 1.19 12.95 0.30
CA SER A 63 0.07 13.87 0.01
C SER A 63 -0.57 14.51 1.25
N GLY A 64 -0.06 14.24 2.45
CA GLY A 64 -0.60 14.76 3.69
C GLY A 64 -1.83 13.99 4.18
N ALA A 65 -2.79 13.66 3.32
CA ALA A 65 -3.90 12.74 3.59
C ALA A 65 -4.24 11.90 2.35
N SER A 66 -4.33 10.58 2.52
CA SER A 66 -4.51 9.64 1.42
C SER A 66 -5.52 8.57 1.81
N GLN A 67 -6.45 8.28 0.89
CA GLN A 67 -7.46 7.24 1.09
C GLN A 67 -7.29 6.14 0.04
N ILE A 68 -7.45 4.89 0.47
CA ILE A 68 -7.52 3.74 -0.42
C ILE A 68 -8.96 3.24 -0.45
N LEU A 69 -9.52 3.19 -1.66
CA LEU A 69 -10.83 2.65 -1.94
C LEU A 69 -10.66 1.50 -2.93
N TRP A 70 -11.22 0.33 -2.63
CA TRP A 70 -11.22 -0.80 -3.55
C TRP A 70 -12.61 -1.42 -3.70
N GLY A 71 -12.82 -2.07 -4.83
CA GLY A 71 -14.04 -2.85 -5.11
C GLY A 71 -13.69 -4.28 -5.49
N LEU A 72 -14.53 -4.87 -6.35
CA LEU A 72 -14.46 -6.27 -6.75
C LEU A 72 -13.13 -6.68 -7.40
N GLY A 73 -12.44 -5.76 -8.09
CA GLY A 73 -11.13 -6.04 -8.70
C GLY A 73 -10.05 -6.49 -7.71
N ILE A 74 -10.21 -6.20 -6.41
CA ILE A 74 -9.37 -6.77 -5.35
C ILE A 74 -10.00 -8.06 -4.82
N THR A 75 -11.27 -8.03 -4.42
CA THR A 75 -11.87 -9.13 -3.64
C THR A 75 -12.20 -10.38 -4.47
N GLU A 76 -12.45 -10.24 -5.78
CA GLU A 76 -12.75 -11.36 -6.69
C GLU A 76 -11.50 -11.92 -7.39
N SER A 77 -10.33 -11.68 -6.80
CA SER A 77 -9.06 -12.30 -7.19
C SER A 77 -8.75 -13.51 -6.30
N CYS A 78 -8.06 -14.51 -6.83
CA CYS A 78 -7.52 -15.63 -6.04
C CYS A 78 -6.55 -15.19 -4.93
N PHE A 79 -6.01 -13.96 -5.02
CA PHE A 79 -5.15 -13.36 -4.00
C PHE A 79 -5.83 -12.21 -3.24
N GLY A 80 -7.17 -12.09 -3.32
CA GLY A 80 -7.89 -10.89 -2.87
C GLY A 80 -7.65 -10.52 -1.41
N THR A 81 -7.64 -11.50 -0.51
CA THR A 81 -7.30 -11.28 0.91
C THR A 81 -5.90 -10.68 1.06
N ARG A 82 -4.90 -11.25 0.38
CA ARG A 82 -3.51 -10.77 0.45
C ARG A 82 -3.36 -9.37 -0.15
N ALA A 83 -4.06 -9.10 -1.24
CA ALA A 83 -4.07 -7.78 -1.85
C ALA A 83 -4.72 -6.74 -0.92
N ALA A 84 -5.84 -7.06 -0.27
CA ALA A 84 -6.47 -6.19 0.72
C ALA A 84 -5.53 -5.90 1.90
N PHE A 85 -4.86 -6.92 2.46
CA PHE A 85 -3.85 -6.69 3.51
C PHE A 85 -2.70 -5.82 3.03
N GLY A 86 -2.20 -6.02 1.81
CA GLY A 86 -1.15 -5.16 1.25
C GLY A 86 -1.59 -3.69 1.10
N LEU A 87 -2.86 -3.45 0.75
CA LEU A 87 -3.43 -2.08 0.72
C LEU A 87 -3.53 -1.49 2.13
N ILE A 88 -3.97 -2.28 3.11
CA ILE A 88 -4.02 -1.84 4.51
C ILE A 88 -2.62 -1.53 5.03
N ASN A 89 -1.61 -2.34 4.69
CA ASN A 89 -0.21 -2.08 5.04
C ASN A 89 0.25 -0.72 4.52
N LEU A 90 -0.09 -0.33 3.28
CA LEU A 90 0.26 1.00 2.77
C LEU A 90 -0.32 2.12 3.66
N ALA A 91 -1.58 2.00 4.07
CA ALA A 91 -2.21 2.99 4.93
C ALA A 91 -1.56 3.04 6.33
N VAL A 92 -1.25 1.88 6.91
CA VAL A 92 -0.57 1.78 8.21
C VAL A 92 0.85 2.34 8.14
N LEU A 93 1.63 1.95 7.13
CA LEU A 93 3.00 2.42 6.92
C LEU A 93 3.09 3.94 6.80
N THR A 94 2.05 4.59 6.29
CA THR A 94 2.03 6.04 6.02
C THR A 94 1.19 6.83 7.03
N GLY A 95 0.74 6.21 8.12
CA GLY A 95 -0.10 6.86 9.12
C GLY A 95 -1.44 7.38 8.57
N ASN A 96 -1.91 6.82 7.46
CA ASN A 96 -3.18 7.16 6.80
C ASN A 96 -4.36 6.40 7.45
N VAL A 97 -4.43 6.43 8.78
CA VAL A 97 -5.46 5.74 9.58
C VAL A 97 -5.90 6.65 10.73
N GLY A 98 -7.20 6.66 11.04
CA GLY A 98 -7.73 7.34 12.24
C GLY A 98 -7.80 8.87 12.15
N ARG A 99 -7.63 9.46 10.96
CA ARG A 99 -7.69 10.92 10.75
C ARG A 99 -8.55 11.31 9.53
N PRO A 100 -9.14 12.51 9.50
CA PRO A 100 -9.94 12.97 8.36
C PRO A 100 -9.18 12.90 7.03
N GLY A 101 -9.87 12.50 5.96
CA GLY A 101 -9.29 12.38 4.62
C GLY A 101 -8.42 11.13 4.40
N THR A 102 -8.45 10.17 5.32
CA THR A 102 -7.65 8.93 5.23
C THR A 102 -8.47 7.66 5.36
N GLY A 103 -7.79 6.52 5.40
CA GLY A 103 -8.37 5.20 5.60
C GLY A 103 -8.16 4.29 4.39
N ALA A 104 -8.43 3.02 4.62
CA ALA A 104 -8.36 1.96 3.62
C ALA A 104 -9.63 1.12 3.77
N GLY A 105 -10.49 1.11 2.76
CA GLY A 105 -11.75 0.38 2.87
C GLY A 105 -12.34 -0.10 1.55
N PRO A 106 -13.10 -1.20 1.60
CA PRO A 106 -13.88 -1.67 0.46
C PRO A 106 -15.10 -0.78 0.25
N ILE A 107 -15.36 -0.40 -1.00
CA ILE A 107 -16.67 0.10 -1.42
C ILE A 107 -17.55 -1.12 -1.69
N ARG A 108 -18.58 -1.31 -0.86
CA ARG A 108 -19.55 -2.40 -1.04
C ARG A 108 -20.60 -2.00 -2.08
N GLY A 109 -20.91 -2.92 -2.99
CA GLY A 109 -21.84 -2.66 -4.09
C GLY A 109 -23.32 -2.84 -3.72
N GLN A 110 -23.62 -3.75 -2.79
CA GLN A 110 -24.99 -3.96 -2.30
C GLN A 110 -25.31 -2.99 -1.18
N ASN A 111 -26.58 -2.60 -1.07
CA ASN A 111 -27.05 -1.60 -0.11
C ASN A 111 -27.10 -2.08 1.37
N ASN A 112 -26.94 -3.39 1.64
CA ASN A 112 -26.96 -3.97 2.99
C ASN A 112 -26.07 -5.22 3.13
#